data_AF-A0A935TN86-F1
#
_entry.id   AF-A0A935TN86-F1
#
_cell.length_a   1.000
_cell.length_b   1.000
_cell.length_c   1.000
_cell.angle_alpha   90.00
_cell.angle_beta   90.00
_cell.angle_gamma   90.00
#
_symmetry.space_group_name_H-M   'P 1'
#
loop_
_entity.id
_entity.type
_entity.pdbx_description
1 polymer ?
#
loop_
_entity_poly.entity_id
_entity_poly.type
_entity_poly.pdbx_seq_one_letter_code
_entity_poly.pdbx_strand_id
1 'polypeptide(L)'
;MTKLILPQNEFLDESLKYYPLHVGNYWQYEASAIDEWGNDSVWYASREIVGDTLLTNGKKYFIFVEKGIKTLRSKFVRIDSSNGFIYSFKNEANENREDSLVLSYWDSLSCERVEEIYFEELLVIRLT
;
A
#
# COMPACT_ATOMS: atom_id res chain seq x y z
N MET A 1 -2.83 -20.25 -29.78
CA MET A 1 -2.71 -19.35 -28.61
C MET A 1 -1.47 -19.73 -27.86
N THR A 2 -0.42 -18.91 -27.94
CA THR A 2 0.83 -19.13 -27.21
C THR A 2 0.68 -18.50 -25.83
N LYS A 3 0.70 -19.32 -24.78
CA LYS A 3 0.61 -18.86 -23.39
C LYS A 3 1.97 -18.23 -23.03
N LEU A 4 2.02 -16.92 -22.90
CA LEU A 4 3.17 -16.23 -22.32
C LEU A 4 3.21 -16.57 -20.83
N ILE A 5 4.05 -17.53 -20.47
CA ILE A 5 4.43 -17.80 -19.08
C ILE A 5 5.71 -17.01 -18.86
N LEU A 6 5.59 -15.79 -18.36
CA LEU A 6 6.75 -15.14 -17.77
C LEU A 6 7.13 -15.96 -16.52
N PRO A 7 8.42 -16.26 -16.30
CA PRO A 7 8.84 -16.93 -15.09
C PRO A 7 8.46 -16.03 -13.90
N GLN A 8 7.60 -16.55 -13.01
CA GLN A 8 7.00 -15.78 -11.90
C GLN A 8 8.04 -15.05 -11.02
N ASN A 9 9.27 -15.56 -10.98
CA ASN A 9 10.36 -14.99 -10.18
C ASN A 9 10.89 -13.65 -10.73
N GLU A 10 11.03 -13.48 -12.04
CA GLU A 10 11.55 -12.22 -12.61
C GLU A 10 10.56 -11.06 -12.43
N PHE A 11 9.26 -11.38 -12.49
CA PHE A 11 8.21 -10.39 -12.25
C PHE A 11 8.17 -9.94 -10.79
N LEU A 12 8.36 -10.85 -9.84
CA LEU A 12 8.36 -10.51 -8.42
C LEU A 12 9.53 -9.60 -8.05
N ASP A 13 10.74 -9.89 -8.55
CA ASP A 13 11.92 -9.06 -8.31
C ASP A 13 11.74 -7.64 -8.85
N GLU A 14 11.10 -7.51 -10.01
CA GLU A 14 10.76 -6.23 -10.61
C GLU A 14 9.72 -5.47 -9.77
N SER A 15 8.63 -6.14 -9.34
CA SER A 15 7.59 -5.53 -8.50
C SER A 15 8.12 -5.03 -7.16
N LEU A 16 9.05 -5.76 -6.53
CA LEU A 16 9.66 -5.36 -5.25
C LEU A 16 10.39 -4.01 -5.33
N LYS A 17 10.87 -3.61 -6.51
CA LYS A 17 11.53 -2.30 -6.72
C LYS A 17 10.55 -1.13 -6.65
N TYR A 18 9.28 -1.35 -7.00
CA TYR A 18 8.24 -0.31 -7.00
C TYR A 18 7.52 -0.17 -5.67
N TYR A 19 7.77 -1.08 -4.72
CA TYR A 19 7.24 -1.01 -3.36
C TYR A 19 8.36 -0.95 -2.31
N PRO A 20 9.24 0.08 -2.36
CA PRO A 20 10.36 0.19 -1.45
C PRO A 20 9.85 0.44 -0.01
N LEU A 21 10.11 -0.51 0.88
CA LEU A 21 9.84 -0.37 2.32
C LEU A 21 11.09 0.15 3.03
N HIS A 22 11.33 1.45 2.96
CA HIS A 22 12.43 2.12 3.64
C HIS A 22 11.91 3.21 4.56
N VAL A 23 12.51 3.32 5.75
CA VAL A 23 12.22 4.41 6.69
C VAL A 23 12.53 5.76 6.02
N GLY A 24 11.60 6.70 6.11
CA GLY A 24 11.66 7.99 5.44
C GLY A 24 10.90 8.04 4.11
N ASN A 25 10.52 6.90 3.53
CA ASN A 25 9.66 6.91 2.35
C ASN A 25 8.30 7.53 2.68
N TYR A 26 7.86 8.42 1.80
CA TYR A 26 6.68 9.24 1.97
C TYR A 26 5.90 9.32 0.65
N TRP A 27 4.59 9.13 0.75
CA TRP A 27 3.64 9.29 -0.34
C TRP A 27 2.61 10.32 0.07
N GLN A 28 2.31 11.24 -0.83
CA GLN A 28 1.21 12.18 -0.70
C GLN A 28 0.22 11.92 -1.83
N TYR A 29 -1.05 11.94 -1.45
CA TYR A 29 -2.15 11.73 -2.36
C TYR A 29 -3.04 12.96 -2.28
N GLU A 30 -3.40 13.49 -3.45
CA GLU A 30 -4.57 14.34 -3.57
C GLU A 30 -5.78 13.42 -3.76
N ALA A 31 -6.86 13.70 -3.04
CA ALA A 31 -8.13 13.01 -3.15
C ALA A 31 -9.19 14.07 -3.40
N SER A 32 -9.96 13.88 -4.46
CA SER A 32 -11.18 14.65 -4.73
C SER A 32 -12.41 13.79 -4.48
N ALA A 33 -13.58 14.38 -4.25
CA ALA A 33 -14.86 13.68 -4.31
C ALA A 33 -15.96 14.66 -4.63
N ILE A 34 -16.95 14.19 -5.39
CA ILE A 34 -18.16 14.94 -5.69
C ILE A 34 -19.27 14.38 -4.80
N ASP A 35 -19.89 15.24 -3.99
CA ASP A 35 -21.02 14.84 -3.15
C ASP A 35 -22.32 14.67 -3.95
N GLU A 36 -23.38 14.20 -3.28
CA GLU A 36 -24.69 13.97 -3.90
C GLU A 36 -25.36 15.24 -4.46
N TRP A 37 -24.85 16.43 -4.11
CA TRP A 37 -25.32 17.73 -4.59
C TRP A 37 -24.43 18.32 -5.69
N GLY A 38 -23.38 17.61 -6.10
CA GLY A 38 -22.44 18.05 -7.13
C GLY A 38 -21.36 19.00 -6.63
N ASN A 39 -21.17 19.14 -5.31
CA ASN A 39 -20.06 19.94 -4.79
C ASN A 39 -18.77 19.11 -4.83
N ASP A 40 -17.71 19.73 -5.32
CA ASP A 40 -16.36 19.16 -5.31
C ASP A 40 -15.67 19.43 -3.97
N SER A 41 -15.00 18.43 -3.44
CA SER A 41 -14.21 18.49 -2.22
C SER A 41 -12.84 17.88 -2.50
N VAL A 42 -11.78 18.68 -2.33
CA VAL A 42 -10.39 18.21 -2.44
C VAL A 42 -9.73 18.18 -1.06
N TRP A 43 -9.04 17.09 -0.75
CA TRP A 43 -8.22 16.94 0.45
C TRP A 43 -6.93 16.16 0.16
N TYR A 44 -5.97 16.30 1.07
CA TYR A 44 -4.70 15.60 0.96
C TYR A 44 -4.60 14.50 1.99
N ALA A 45 -4.18 13.33 1.54
CA ALA A 45 -3.78 12.21 2.38
C ALA A 45 -2.27 12.01 2.27
N SER A 46 -1.67 11.45 3.30
CA SER A 46 -0.25 11.06 3.25
C SER A 46 -0.02 9.74 3.94
N ARG A 47 1.03 9.05 3.51
CA ARG A 47 1.53 7.82 4.09
C ARG A 47 3.04 7.95 4.26
N GLU A 48 3.54 7.63 5.44
CA GLU A 48 4.97 7.73 5.77
C GLU A 48 5.44 6.47 6.48
N ILE A 49 6.62 5.95 6.12
CA ILE A 49 7.30 4.91 6.90
C ILE A 49 8.19 5.59 7.93
N VAL A 50 7.76 5.60 9.19
CA VAL A 50 8.45 6.32 10.27
C VAL A 50 9.47 5.47 11.04
N GLY A 51 9.48 4.17 10.80
CA GLY A 51 10.38 3.25 11.49
C GLY A 51 10.10 1.79 11.14
N ASP A 52 10.80 0.91 11.83
CA ASP A 52 10.55 -0.52 11.80
C ASP A 52 10.65 -1.13 13.21
N THR A 53 10.10 -2.32 13.38
CA THR A 53 10.08 -3.01 14.67
C THR A 53 10.02 -4.53 14.50
N LEU A 54 10.42 -5.26 15.53
CA LEU A 54 10.23 -6.70 15.67
C LEU A 54 8.98 -6.94 16.55
N LEU A 55 7.97 -7.61 16.01
CA LEU A 55 6.74 -7.91 16.76
C LEU A 55 6.80 -9.27 17.44
N THR A 56 5.78 -9.59 18.23
CA THR A 56 5.72 -10.80 19.07
C THR A 56 5.77 -12.12 18.29
N ASN A 57 5.48 -12.10 16.98
CA ASN A 57 5.62 -13.24 16.08
C ASN A 57 7.05 -13.43 15.53
N GLY A 58 8.02 -12.61 15.99
CA GLY A 58 9.42 -12.70 15.58
C GLY A 58 9.71 -12.21 14.16
N LYS A 59 8.75 -11.55 13.50
CA LYS A 59 8.95 -10.97 12.16
C LYS A 59 9.15 -9.46 12.22
N LYS A 60 9.93 -8.93 11.29
CA LYS A 60 10.19 -7.49 11.13
C LYS A 60 9.03 -6.82 10.37
N TYR A 61 8.54 -5.70 10.88
CA TYR A 61 7.49 -4.88 10.27
C TYR A 61 7.93 -3.43 10.16
N PHE A 62 7.45 -2.75 9.13
CA PHE A 62 7.56 -1.30 8.95
C PHE A 62 6.36 -0.59 9.55
N ILE A 63 6.60 0.55 10.19
CA ILE A 63 5.58 1.36 10.85
C ILE A 63 5.14 2.43 9.87
N PHE A 64 3.92 2.29 9.36
CA PHE A 64 3.26 3.26 8.51
C PHE A 64 2.43 4.21 9.34
N VAL A 65 2.56 5.51 9.09
CA VAL A 65 1.67 6.55 9.63
C VAL A 65 0.88 7.16 8.49
N GLU A 66 -0.45 7.07 8.57
CA GLU A 66 -1.36 7.63 7.58
C GLU A 66 -2.04 8.89 8.14
N LYS A 67 -2.09 9.98 7.36
CA LYS A 67 -2.75 11.25 7.67
C LYS A 67 -3.78 11.58 6.59
N GLY A 68 -4.84 12.31 6.95
CA GLY A 68 -5.87 12.76 5.98
C GLY A 68 -6.92 11.72 5.58
N ILE A 69 -6.78 10.45 5.99
CA ILE A 69 -7.76 9.39 5.71
C ILE A 69 -8.57 9.08 6.97
N LYS A 70 -9.63 9.86 7.24
CA LYS A 70 -10.68 9.72 8.30
C LYS A 70 -10.24 9.49 9.77
N THR A 71 -9.04 8.99 10.06
CA THR A 71 -8.42 8.80 11.38
C THR A 71 -6.92 8.64 11.20
N LEU A 72 -6.11 9.32 12.04
CA LEU A 72 -4.68 8.99 12.17
C LEU A 72 -4.55 7.54 12.62
N ARG A 73 -3.93 6.70 11.79
CA ARG A 73 -3.68 5.30 12.13
C ARG A 73 -2.22 4.98 11.86
N SER A 74 -1.60 4.38 12.87
CA SER A 74 -0.35 3.65 12.66
C SER A 74 -0.70 2.23 12.23
N LYS A 75 -0.01 1.73 11.20
CA LYS A 75 -0.13 0.34 10.72
C LYS A 75 1.25 -0.30 10.74
N PHE A 76 1.30 -1.58 11.08
CA PHE A 76 2.52 -2.38 10.99
C PHE A 76 2.40 -3.27 9.76
N VAL A 77 3.27 -3.07 8.78
CA VAL A 77 3.18 -3.73 7.48
C VAL A 77 4.49 -4.45 7.17
N ARG A 78 4.39 -5.63 6.59
CA ARG A 78 5.54 -6.41 6.11
C ARG A 78 5.24 -6.93 4.72
N ILE A 79 6.27 -7.01 3.89
CA ILE A 79 6.23 -7.78 2.66
C ILE A 79 7.00 -9.09 2.82
N ASP A 80 6.46 -10.17 2.28
CA ASP A 80 7.20 -11.42 2.10
C ASP A 80 7.80 -11.46 0.70
N SER A 81 9.10 -11.24 0.60
CA SER A 81 9.81 -11.15 -0.68
C SER A 81 9.85 -12.49 -1.45
N SER A 82 9.49 -13.61 -0.83
CA SER A 82 9.45 -14.91 -1.51
C SER A 82 8.20 -15.10 -2.38
N ASN A 83 7.13 -14.34 -2.09
CA ASN A 83 5.83 -14.47 -2.76
C ASN A 83 5.15 -13.13 -3.08
N GLY A 84 5.70 -12.01 -2.62
CA GLY A 84 5.15 -10.67 -2.85
C GLY A 84 3.92 -10.33 -2.01
N PHE A 85 3.54 -11.15 -1.03
CA PHE A 85 2.37 -10.86 -0.20
C PHE A 85 2.66 -9.78 0.82
N ILE A 86 1.70 -8.86 0.95
CA ILE A 86 1.71 -7.77 1.90
C ILE A 86 0.81 -8.15 3.07
N TYR A 87 1.37 -8.01 4.26
CA TYR A 87 0.73 -8.37 5.51
C TYR A 87 0.61 -7.18 6.44
N SER A 88 -0.54 -7.05 7.12
CA SER A 88 -0.69 -6.14 8.25
C SER A 88 -0.76 -6.90 9.57
N PHE A 89 -0.14 -6.33 10.60
CA PHE A 89 -0.30 -6.80 11.96
C PHE A 89 -1.37 -5.96 12.67
N LYS A 90 -2.42 -6.62 13.19
CA LYS A 90 -3.50 -5.93 13.92
C LYS A 90 -3.29 -6.06 15.43
N ASN A 91 -3.53 -7.24 16.02
CA ASN A 91 -3.44 -7.47 17.46
C ASN A 91 -2.82 -8.85 17.78
N GLU A 92 -2.17 -8.98 18.94
CA GLU A 92 -1.82 -10.24 19.63
C GLU A 92 -1.36 -11.41 18.73
N ALA A 93 -0.41 -11.15 17.83
CA ALA A 93 0.19 -12.11 16.88
C ALA A 93 -0.63 -12.45 15.62
N ASN A 94 -1.80 -11.85 15.42
CA ASN A 94 -2.57 -12.05 14.20
C ASN A 94 -2.07 -11.14 13.07
N GLU A 95 -1.45 -11.78 12.09
CA GLU A 95 -1.06 -11.22 10.80
C GLU A 95 -2.17 -11.51 9.77
N ASN A 96 -2.65 -10.49 9.07
CA ASN A 96 -3.59 -10.64 7.97
C ASN A 96 -2.88 -10.31 6.66
N ARG A 97 -3.09 -11.14 5.62
CA ARG A 97 -2.73 -10.75 4.25
C ARG A 97 -3.70 -9.66 3.82
N GLU A 98 -3.17 -8.49 3.49
CA GLU A 98 -3.96 -7.36 2.99
C GLU A 98 -3.91 -7.28 1.47
N ASP A 99 -2.76 -7.59 0.87
CA ASP A 99 -2.52 -7.36 -0.57
C ASP A 99 -1.41 -8.27 -1.15
N SER A 100 -1.10 -8.11 -2.44
CA SER A 100 -0.08 -8.83 -3.20
C SER A 100 0.56 -7.91 -4.24
N LEU A 101 1.90 -7.90 -4.34
CA LEU A 101 2.61 -7.25 -5.44
C LEU A 101 2.44 -7.96 -6.79
N VAL A 102 1.92 -9.18 -6.76
CA VAL A 102 1.66 -9.97 -7.95
C VAL A 102 0.15 -9.98 -8.20
N LEU A 103 -0.25 -9.41 -9.34
CA LEU A 103 -1.62 -9.45 -9.81
C LEU A 103 -2.05 -10.89 -10.06
N SER A 104 -3.15 -11.31 -9.45
CA SER A 104 -3.83 -12.55 -9.76
C SER A 104 -4.84 -12.35 -10.89
N TYR A 105 -5.14 -13.42 -11.64
CA TYR A 105 -6.12 -13.40 -12.76
C TYR A 105 -7.54 -12.97 -12.31
N TRP A 106 -7.79 -12.87 -11.00
CA TRP A 106 -9.06 -12.47 -10.39
C TRP A 106 -8.93 -11.26 -9.47
N ASP A 107 -7.77 -10.59 -9.45
CA ASP A 107 -7.65 -9.32 -8.73
C ASP A 107 -8.50 -8.30 -9.51
N SER A 108 -9.70 -8.07 -9.00
CA SER A 108 -10.51 -6.95 -9.43
C SER A 108 -9.75 -5.70 -9.05
N LEU A 109 -9.36 -4.89 -10.04
CA LEU A 109 -9.12 -3.47 -9.84
C LEU A 109 -10.48 -2.82 -9.55
N SER A 110 -11.15 -3.22 -8.47
CA SER A 110 -12.37 -2.58 -8.04
C SER A 110 -11.99 -1.21 -7.50
N CYS A 111 -11.98 -0.22 -8.39
CA CYS A 111 -12.31 1.16 -8.04
C CYS A 111 -13.80 1.30 -7.68
N GLU A 112 -14.53 0.20 -7.51
CA GLU A 112 -15.97 0.21 -7.29
C GLU A 112 -16.30 0.65 -5.86
N ARG A 113 -16.85 1.87 -5.79
CA ARG A 113 -17.47 2.53 -4.63
C ARG A 113 -16.51 3.09 -3.59
N VAL A 114 -15.53 3.80 -4.10
CA VAL A 114 -15.23 5.09 -3.51
C VAL A 114 -15.98 6.11 -4.38
N GLU A 115 -16.89 6.92 -3.82
CA GLU A 115 -17.49 8.05 -4.55
C GLU A 115 -16.35 8.87 -5.14
N GLU A 116 -16.11 8.71 -6.45
CA GLU A 116 -15.03 9.28 -7.26
C GLU A 116 -13.85 9.87 -6.48
N ILE A 117 -13.13 9.05 -5.69
CA ILE A 117 -11.82 9.47 -5.18
C ILE A 117 -10.77 9.17 -6.22
N TYR A 118 -10.40 10.19 -6.97
CA TYR A 118 -9.18 10.18 -7.76
C TYR A 118 -8.01 10.36 -6.81
N PHE A 119 -7.18 9.32 -6.67
CA PHE A 119 -5.87 9.44 -6.05
C PHE A 119 -4.86 9.76 -7.15
N GLU A 120 -4.46 11.03 -7.28
CA GLU A 120 -3.26 11.35 -8.03
C GLU A 120 -2.05 11.09 -7.12
N GLU A 121 -1.25 10.07 -7.45
CA GLU A 121 -0.01 9.78 -6.72
C GLU A 121 1.04 10.85 -7.07
N LEU A 122 1.30 11.75 -6.13
CA LEU A 122 2.50 12.58 -6.15
C LEU A 122 3.60 11.83 -5.37
N LEU A 123 4.39 11.03 -6.09
CA LEU A 123 5.59 10.41 -5.53
C LEU A 123 6.64 11.48 -5.24
N VAL A 124 6.70 11.97 -4.00
CA VAL A 124 7.75 12.88 -3.54
C VAL A 124 8.83 12.06 -2.83
N ILE A 125 9.82 11.56 -3.59
CA ILE A 125 11.02 10.95 -3.01
C ILE A 125 11.88 12.08 -2.44
N ARG A 126 11.89 12.26 -1.11
CA ARG A 126 12.95 13.06 -0.46
C ARG A 126 14.18 12.18 -0.28
N LEU A 127 15.19 12.38 -1.12
CA LEU A 127 16.53 11.88 -0.87
C LEU A 127 17.18 12.82 0.15
N THR A 128 17.29 12.38 1.41
CA THR A 128 18.13 13.03 2.44
C THR A 128 19.54 12.47 2.43
#